data_AF-A0AAE4Z6B9-F1
#
_entry.id   AF-A0AAE4Z6B9-F1
#
_cell.length_a   1.000
_cell.length_b   1.000
_cell.length_c   1.000
_cell.angle_alpha   90.00
_cell.angle_beta   90.00
_cell.angle_gamma   90.00
#
_symmetry.space_group_name_H-M   'P 1'
#
loop_
_entity.id
_entity.type
_entity.pdbx_description
1 polymer ?
#
loop_
_entity_poly.entity_id
_entity_poly.type
_entity_poly.pdbx_seq_one_letter_code
_entity_poly.pdbx_strand_id
1 'polypeptide(L)'
;MNDDADRIDFRAIDPTGDGERFDATVAAIMAAAGPELADRRYSQDALGQLAGWWRPLLAAAAVTAIVAIATLAGVDPDGRETQSGTGIAEALGMSEQVATWVRSSEGPDPAELLLTLEDDR
;
A
#
# COMPACT_ATOMS: atom_id res chain seq x y z
N MET A 1 -24.40 39.50 -63.20
CA MET A 1 -22.99 39.82 -63.53
C MET A 1 -22.30 40.12 -62.20
N ASN A 2 -22.48 39.25 -61.21
CA ASN A 2 -21.79 37.99 -60.85
C ASN A 2 -20.57 38.25 -59.98
N ASP A 3 -20.76 37.99 -58.68
CA ASP A 3 -19.95 38.30 -57.50
C ASP A 3 -18.63 37.52 -57.38
N ASP A 4 -18.09 37.00 -58.48
CA ASP A 4 -16.92 36.09 -58.45
C ASP A 4 -15.57 36.84 -58.31
N ALA A 5 -15.54 38.16 -58.49
CA ALA A 5 -14.32 38.96 -58.45
C ALA A 5 -13.84 39.34 -57.03
N ASP A 6 -14.68 39.18 -56.00
CA ASP A 6 -14.36 39.52 -54.60
C ASP A 6 -13.92 38.30 -53.76
N ARG A 7 -13.67 37.16 -54.40
CA ARG A 7 -13.33 35.92 -53.69
C ARG A 7 -11.89 35.96 -53.20
N ILE A 8 -11.72 36.10 -51.89
CA ILE A 8 -10.41 36.15 -51.21
C ILE A 8 -9.62 34.86 -51.49
N ASP A 9 -8.40 35.02 -52.02
CA ASP A 9 -7.46 33.91 -52.22
C ASP A 9 -6.70 33.60 -50.90
N PHE A 10 -6.89 32.39 -50.40
CA PHE A 10 -6.27 31.91 -49.16
C PHE A 10 -4.99 31.09 -49.40
N ARG A 11 -4.52 30.94 -50.63
CA ARG A 11 -3.26 30.23 -50.92
C ARG A 11 -2.06 30.86 -50.22
N ALA A 12 -2.10 32.16 -49.96
CA ALA A 12 -1.05 32.87 -49.22
C ALA A 12 -0.94 32.46 -47.74
N ILE A 13 -1.99 31.86 -47.16
CA ILE A 13 -2.00 31.33 -45.79
C ILE A 13 -2.09 29.81 -45.75
N ASP A 14 -2.05 29.13 -46.90
CA ASP A 14 -2.06 27.68 -46.95
C ASP A 14 -0.68 27.15 -46.53
N PRO A 15 -0.55 26.56 -45.32
CA PRO A 15 0.72 26.07 -44.84
C PRO A 15 1.17 24.81 -45.60
N THR A 16 0.28 24.16 -46.35
CA THR A 16 0.58 22.96 -47.15
C THR A 16 1.08 23.28 -48.56
N GLY A 17 1.07 24.56 -48.96
CA GLY A 17 1.62 25.02 -50.24
C GLY A 17 3.13 24.88 -50.35
N ASP A 18 3.84 24.77 -49.21
CA ASP A 18 5.27 24.48 -49.11
C ASP A 18 5.46 23.24 -48.22
N GLY A 19 5.53 22.06 -48.86
CA GLY A 19 5.59 20.78 -48.18
C GLY A 19 6.83 20.62 -47.28
N GLU A 20 7.98 21.14 -47.71
CA GLU A 20 9.21 21.07 -46.90
C GLU A 20 9.09 21.92 -45.63
N ARG A 21 8.53 23.12 -45.74
CA ARG A 21 8.27 23.99 -44.59
C ARG A 21 7.21 23.41 -43.66
N PHE A 22 6.17 22.79 -44.23
CA PHE A 22 5.14 22.12 -43.46
C PHE A 22 5.73 20.97 -42.64
N ASP A 23 6.48 20.07 -43.27
CA ASP A 23 7.10 18.92 -42.62
C ASP A 23 8.10 19.35 -41.55
N ALA A 24 8.90 20.39 -41.81
CA ALA A 24 9.80 20.96 -40.80
C ALA A 24 9.05 21.51 -39.58
N THR A 25 7.89 22.13 -39.79
CA THR A 25 7.04 22.66 -38.72
C THR A 25 6.40 21.53 -37.91
N VAL A 26 5.89 20.49 -38.58
CA VAL A 26 5.35 19.29 -37.93
C VAL A 26 6.43 18.58 -37.12
N ALA A 27 7.63 18.41 -37.67
CA ALA A 27 8.76 17.79 -36.97
C ALA A 27 9.15 18.59 -35.72
N ALA A 28 9.19 19.92 -35.80
CA ALA A 28 9.46 20.79 -34.64
C ALA A 28 8.38 20.66 -33.56
N ILE A 29 7.09 20.62 -33.94
CA ILE A 29 5.98 20.43 -33.00
C ILE A 29 6.09 19.04 -32.34
N MET A 30 6.33 18.00 -33.11
CA MET A 30 6.46 16.64 -32.59
C MET A 30 7.67 16.48 -31.66
N ALA A 31 8.79 17.13 -31.98
CA ALA A 31 9.96 17.16 -31.11
C ALA A 31 9.66 17.89 -29.79
N ALA A 32 8.96 19.02 -29.84
CA ALA A 32 8.56 19.77 -28.65
C ALA A 32 7.50 19.03 -27.81
N ALA A 33 6.58 18.31 -28.46
CA ALA A 33 5.53 17.54 -27.81
C ALA A 33 5.99 16.16 -27.32
N GLY A 34 7.16 15.68 -27.75
CA GLY A 34 7.72 14.36 -27.42
C GLY A 34 7.73 14.03 -25.91
N PRO A 35 8.19 14.92 -25.03
CA PRO A 35 8.20 14.68 -23.58
C PRO A 35 6.79 14.49 -23.00
N GLU A 36 5.83 15.33 -23.40
CA GLU A 36 4.44 15.24 -22.96
C GLU A 36 3.77 13.95 -23.48
N LEU A 37 4.04 13.57 -24.73
CA LEU A 37 3.56 12.32 -25.30
C LEU A 37 4.15 11.09 -24.58
N ALA A 38 5.40 11.17 -24.14
CA ALA A 38 6.04 10.11 -23.36
C ALA A 38 5.41 9.98 -21.97
N ASP A 39 5.13 11.09 -21.28
CA ASP A 39 4.49 11.10 -19.96
C ASP A 39 3.05 10.57 -20.01
N ARG A 40 2.29 10.96 -21.04
CA ARG A 40 0.97 10.40 -21.33
C ARG A 40 1.01 8.89 -21.63
N ARG A 41 2.03 8.44 -22.36
CA ARG A 41 2.20 7.02 -22.64
C ARG A 41 2.50 6.24 -21.37
N TYR A 42 3.30 6.81 -20.46
CA TYR A 42 3.63 6.20 -19.18
C TYR A 42 2.40 6.07 -18.27
N SER A 43 1.55 7.10 -18.22
CA SER A 43 0.28 7.06 -17.46
C SER A 43 -0.79 6.15 -18.08
N GLN A 44 -0.74 5.91 -19.40
CA GLN A 44 -1.61 4.96 -20.09
C GLN A 44 -1.10 3.51 -20.07
N ASP A 45 0.16 3.28 -19.68
CA ASP A 45 0.72 1.95 -19.56
C ASP A 45 0.28 1.27 -18.25
N ALA A 46 -0.03 -0.02 -18.30
CA ALA A 46 -0.57 -0.78 -17.16
C ALA A 46 0.41 -0.78 -15.97
N LEU A 47 1.72 -0.77 -16.25
CA LEU A 47 2.77 -0.66 -15.24
C LEU A 47 2.83 0.73 -14.61
N GLY A 48 2.59 1.80 -15.38
CA GLY A 48 2.53 3.17 -14.86
C GLY A 48 1.30 3.42 -13.99
N GLN A 49 0.16 2.82 -14.35
CA GLN A 49 -1.02 2.80 -13.48
C GLN A 49 -0.73 2.06 -12.17
N LEU A 50 -0.08 0.90 -12.21
CA LEU A 50 0.31 0.15 -11.02
C LEU A 50 1.31 0.93 -10.14
N ALA A 51 2.27 1.63 -10.75
CA ALA A 51 3.21 2.50 -10.04
C ALA A 51 2.49 3.66 -9.33
N GLY A 52 1.41 4.20 -9.92
CA GLY A 52 0.57 5.23 -9.30
C GLY A 52 -0.07 4.81 -7.97
N TRP A 53 -0.26 3.50 -7.74
CA TRP A 53 -0.85 2.98 -6.51
C TRP A 53 0.12 2.90 -5.32
N TRP A 54 1.41 3.14 -5.51
CA TRP A 54 2.38 3.07 -4.40
C TRP A 54 2.11 4.11 -3.31
N ARG A 55 1.74 5.34 -3.69
CA ARG A 55 1.41 6.40 -2.72
C ARG A 55 0.20 6.06 -1.84
N PRO A 56 -0.98 5.68 -2.39
CA PRO A 56 -2.10 5.29 -1.56
C PRO A 56 -1.83 4.01 -0.76
N LEU A 57 -1.06 3.06 -1.29
CA LEU A 57 -0.72 1.82 -0.59
C LEU A 57 0.19 2.08 0.62
N LEU A 58 1.21 2.94 0.47
CA LEU A 58 2.05 3.39 1.59
C LEU A 58 1.25 4.19 2.63
N ALA A 59 0.32 5.04 2.19
CA ALA A 59 -0.54 5.79 3.10
C ALA A 59 -1.43 4.84 3.92
N ALA A 60 -2.04 3.83 3.29
CA ALA A 60 -2.82 2.80 3.98
C ALA A 60 -1.97 2.04 4.99
N ALA A 61 -0.77 1.60 4.59
CA ALA A 61 0.16 0.89 5.47
C ALA A 61 0.56 1.74 6.69
N ALA A 62 0.83 3.04 6.48
CA ALA A 62 1.15 3.97 7.57
C ALA A 62 -0.02 4.12 8.54
N VAL A 63 -1.25 4.27 8.04
CA VAL A 63 -2.46 4.33 8.88
C VAL A 63 -2.61 3.04 9.69
N THR A 64 -2.47 1.87 9.07
CA THR A 64 -2.54 0.58 9.77
C THR A 64 -1.46 0.48 10.85
N ALA A 65 -0.23 0.90 10.57
CA ALA A 65 0.86 0.90 11.53
C ALA A 65 0.57 1.83 12.72
N ILE A 66 0.06 3.05 12.46
CA ILE A 66 -0.32 4.00 13.52
C ILE A 66 -1.42 3.40 14.41
N VAL A 67 -2.45 2.79 13.81
CA VAL A 67 -3.52 2.13 14.56
C VAL A 67 -2.96 0.99 15.40
N ALA A 68 -2.13 0.12 14.83
CA ALA A 68 -1.52 -0.99 15.56
C ALA A 68 -0.67 -0.51 16.74
N ILE A 69 0.14 0.53 16.55
CA ILE A 69 0.96 1.13 17.61
C ILE A 69 0.07 1.75 18.68
N ALA A 70 -0.98 2.49 18.31
CA ALA A 70 -1.91 3.10 19.25
C ALA A 70 -2.67 2.04 20.06
N THR A 71 -3.10 0.95 19.41
CA THR A 71 -3.74 -0.17 20.11
C THR A 71 -2.78 -0.83 21.09
N LEU A 72 -1.52 -1.04 20.70
CA LEU A 72 -0.53 -1.68 21.56
C LEU A 72 -0.13 -0.77 22.73
N ALA A 73 0.02 0.53 22.50
CA ALA A 73 0.37 1.51 23.52
C ALA A 73 -0.79 1.78 24.50
N GLY A 74 -2.04 1.60 24.05
CA GLY A 74 -3.23 1.71 24.90
C GLY A 74 -3.52 0.45 25.72
N VAL A 75 -2.83 -0.66 25.47
CA VAL A 75 -2.88 -1.84 26.33
C VAL A 75 -1.97 -1.58 27.52
N ASP A 76 -2.59 -1.20 28.64
CA ASP A 76 -1.91 -1.06 29.92
C ASP A 76 -1.33 -2.42 30.33
N PRO A 77 0.00 -2.59 30.46
CA PRO A 77 0.60 -3.85 30.87
C PRO A 77 0.24 -4.23 32.31
N ASP A 78 -0.22 -3.26 33.10
CA ASP A 78 -0.65 -3.40 34.49
C ASP A 78 -2.12 -3.87 34.61
N GLY A 79 -2.87 -3.90 33.50
CA GLY A 79 -4.17 -4.58 33.37
C GLY A 79 -4.06 -6.10 33.13
N ARG A 80 -2.90 -6.72 33.44
CA ARG A 80 -2.69 -8.17 33.41
C ARG A 80 -3.33 -8.92 34.58
N GLU A 81 -4.13 -8.25 35.38
CA GLU A 81 -5.12 -8.88 36.22
C GLU A 81 -6.45 -8.87 35.44
N THR A 82 -7.05 -10.03 35.20
CA THR A 82 -8.42 -10.24 34.67
C THR A 82 -8.64 -10.43 33.15
N GLN A 83 -7.67 -10.90 32.36
CA GLN A 83 -8.02 -11.75 31.21
C GLN A 83 -7.65 -13.20 31.50
N SER A 84 -8.62 -13.91 32.09
CA SER A 84 -8.77 -15.36 32.05
C SER A 84 -9.02 -15.87 30.62
N GLY A 85 -8.19 -15.43 29.68
CA GLY A 85 -8.17 -15.94 28.32
C GLY A 85 -7.09 -17.01 28.24
N THR A 86 -7.49 -18.28 28.40
CA THR A 86 -6.86 -19.45 27.75
C THR A 86 -5.40 -19.23 27.38
N GLY A 87 -4.54 -19.19 28.41
CA GLY A 87 -3.10 -19.11 28.22
C GLY A 87 -2.64 -20.30 27.40
N ILE A 88 -1.50 -20.18 26.70
CA ILE A 88 -0.91 -21.26 25.89
C ILE A 88 -0.89 -22.61 26.64
N ALA A 89 -0.76 -22.58 27.97
CA ALA A 89 -0.87 -23.75 28.84
C ALA A 89 -2.26 -24.44 28.80
N GLU A 90 -3.36 -23.69 28.85
CA GLU A 90 -4.72 -24.24 28.74
C GLU A 90 -5.00 -24.76 27.32
N ALA A 91 -4.48 -24.08 26.29
CA ALA A 91 -4.56 -24.57 24.90
C ALA A 91 -3.78 -25.88 24.67
N LEU A 92 -2.75 -26.13 25.47
CA LEU A 92 -1.98 -27.36 25.49
C LEU A 92 -2.56 -28.43 26.44
N GLY A 93 -3.71 -28.15 27.07
CA GLY A 93 -4.36 -29.06 28.02
C GLY A 93 -3.58 -29.26 29.32
N MET A 94 -2.70 -28.32 29.69
CA MET A 94 -1.92 -28.40 30.92
C MET A 94 -2.81 -28.08 32.13
N SER A 95 -2.55 -28.75 33.25
CA SER A 95 -3.23 -28.45 34.51
C SER A 95 -2.94 -27.02 34.98
N GLU A 96 -3.91 -26.44 35.70
CA GLU A 96 -3.83 -25.06 36.22
C GLU A 96 -2.60 -24.84 37.11
N GLN A 97 -2.18 -25.88 37.82
CA GLN A 97 -0.98 -25.91 38.65
C GLN A 97 0.30 -25.68 37.82
N VAL A 98 0.44 -26.40 36.71
CA VAL A 98 1.59 -26.27 35.79
C VAL A 98 1.61 -24.90 35.11
N ALA A 99 0.42 -24.38 34.76
CA ALA A 99 0.29 -23.04 34.20
C ALA A 99 0.71 -21.93 35.17
N THR A 100 0.60 -22.20 36.48
CA THR A 100 1.00 -21.27 37.55
C THR A 100 2.51 -21.27 37.74
N TRP A 101 3.18 -22.43 37.75
CA TRP A 101 4.64 -22.51 37.85
C TRP A 101 5.36 -21.85 36.66
N VAL A 102 4.84 -22.02 35.44
CA VAL A 102 5.38 -21.37 34.24
C VAL A 102 5.34 -19.84 34.35
N ARG A 103 4.35 -19.28 35.04
CA ARG A 103 4.23 -17.83 35.27
C ARG A 103 5.07 -17.34 36.44
N SER A 104 5.23 -18.14 37.49
CA SER A 104 5.82 -17.70 38.77
C SER A 104 7.34 -17.59 38.77
N SER A 105 8.06 -18.08 37.74
CA SER A 105 9.54 -18.21 37.69
C SER A 105 10.18 -19.04 38.83
N GLU A 106 9.39 -19.43 39.82
CA GLU A 106 9.72 -20.35 40.88
C GLU A 106 9.24 -21.74 40.45
N GLY A 107 10.20 -22.63 40.20
CA GLY A 107 9.92 -24.00 39.78
C GLY A 107 9.37 -24.83 40.95
N PRO A 108 8.55 -25.85 40.66
CA PRO A 108 7.99 -26.69 41.70
C PRO A 108 9.05 -27.47 42.47
N ASP A 109 8.76 -27.72 43.73
CA ASP A 109 9.51 -28.69 44.52
C ASP A 109 9.25 -30.12 43.97
N PRO A 110 10.22 -31.06 44.02
CA PRO A 110 10.04 -32.39 43.48
C PRO A 110 8.86 -33.17 44.09
N ALA A 111 8.48 -32.86 45.33
CA ALA A 111 7.30 -33.45 45.97
C ALA A 111 5.99 -32.95 45.34
N GLU A 112 5.92 -31.68 44.96
CA GLU A 112 4.74 -31.08 44.32
C GLU A 112 4.54 -31.61 42.90
N LEU A 113 5.64 -31.80 42.15
CA LEU A 113 5.60 -32.42 40.82
C LEU A 113 4.97 -33.82 40.86
N LEU A 114 5.32 -34.64 41.85
CA LEU A 114 4.80 -35.99 41.98
C LEU A 114 3.31 -36.00 42.30
N LEU A 115 2.87 -35.11 43.19
CA LEU A 115 1.44 -34.98 43.53
C LEU A 115 0.61 -34.53 42.32
N THR A 116 1.10 -33.58 41.53
CA THR A 116 0.37 -33.10 40.34
C THR A 116 0.28 -34.16 39.24
N LEU A 117 1.29 -35.02 39.08
CA LEU A 117 1.25 -36.14 38.12
C LEU A 117 0.35 -37.29 38.57
N GLU A 118 0.17 -37.45 39.88
CA GLU A 118 -0.70 -38.48 40.45
C GLU A 118 -2.19 -38.07 40.36
N ASP A 119 -2.48 -36.77 40.42
CA ASP A 119 -3.83 -36.20 40.32
C ASP A 119 -4.36 -36.14 38.86
N ASP A 120 -3.47 -36.17 37.86
CA ASP A 120 -3.82 -36.08 36.42
C ASP A 120 -4.07 -37.45 35.74
N ARG A 121 -4.25 -38.52 36.54
CA ARG A 121 -4.48 -39.90 36.06
C ARG A 121 -5.90 -40.39 36.32
#